data_AF-A0A955YGK9-F1
#
_entry.id   AF-A0A955YGK9-F1
#
_cell.length_a   1.000
_cell.length_b   1.000
_cell.length_c   1.000
_cell.angle_alpha   90.00
_cell.angle_beta   90.00
_cell.angle_gamma   90.00
#
_symmetry.space_group_name_H-M   'P 1'
#
loop_
_entity.id
_entity.type
_entity.pdbx_description
1 polymer ?
#
loop_
_entity_poly.entity_id
_entity_poly.type
_entity_poly.pdbx_seq_one_letter_code
_entity_poly.pdbx_strand_id
1 'polypeptide(L)'
;MNDLADIIERFWALTDERIPVGRAAVAQMRAGHPADVFALKDVVHGIKGEAQLLRLRSCATLMEAADKLANVLVDAPHTQEACAALEGAFVKLERMVAERTGVSVDREVAELERVTASLRP
;
A
#
# COMPACT_ATOMS: atom_id res chain seq x y z
N MET A 1 -20.01 3.75 -22.97
CA MET A 1 -18.95 4.73 -22.71
C MET A 1 -18.95 4.91 -21.20
N ASN A 2 -18.00 4.31 -20.49
CA ASN A 2 -17.96 4.46 -19.02
C ASN A 2 -17.54 5.89 -18.71
N ASP A 3 -18.30 6.57 -17.86
CA ASP A 3 -17.90 7.87 -17.36
C ASP A 3 -16.66 7.70 -16.46
N LEU A 4 -15.81 8.72 -16.38
CA LEU A 4 -14.64 8.74 -15.49
C LEU A 4 -15.07 8.46 -14.03
N ALA A 5 -16.25 8.94 -13.64
CA ALA A 5 -16.83 8.66 -12.32
C ALA A 5 -17.02 7.16 -12.08
N ASP A 6 -17.57 6.42 -13.04
CA ASP A 6 -17.78 4.96 -12.94
C ASP A 6 -16.44 4.21 -12.83
N ILE A 7 -15.42 4.69 -13.55
CA ILE A 7 -14.08 4.10 -13.51
C ILE A 7 -13.44 4.32 -12.12
N ILE A 8 -13.59 5.50 -11.55
CA ILE A 8 -13.08 5.81 -10.20
C ILE A 8 -13.82 5.00 -9.14
N GLU A 9 -15.15 4.85 -9.23
CA GLU A 9 -15.90 4.00 -8.30
C GLU A 9 -15.47 2.53 -8.39
N ARG A 10 -15.22 2.02 -9.59
CA ARG A 10 -14.69 0.67 -9.79
C ARG A 10 -13.30 0.52 -9.18
N PHE A 11 -12.44 1.52 -9.31
CA PHE A 11 -11.14 1.52 -8.66
C PHE A 11 -11.26 1.42 -7.14
N TRP A 12 -12.16 2.19 -6.53
CA TRP A 12 -12.36 2.12 -5.07
C TRP A 12 -12.92 0.77 -4.63
N ALA A 13 -13.85 0.17 -5.39
CA ALA A 13 -14.36 -1.16 -5.10
C ALA A 13 -13.26 -2.24 -5.19
N LEU A 14 -12.45 -2.23 -6.25
CA LEU A 14 -11.33 -3.17 -6.40
C LEU A 14 -10.25 -2.96 -5.33
N THR A 15 -10.02 -1.71 -4.92
CA THR A 15 -9.08 -1.40 -3.84
C THR A 15 -9.59 -1.95 -2.51
N ASP A 16 -10.89 -1.83 -2.22
CA ASP A 16 -11.53 -2.42 -1.04
C ASP A 16 -11.32 -3.94 -0.97
N GLU A 17 -11.49 -4.64 -2.09
CA GLU A 17 -11.27 -6.08 -2.19
C GLU A 17 -9.80 -6.49 -2.01
N ARG A 18 -8.86 -5.63 -2.40
CA ARG A 18 -7.41 -5.89 -2.32
C ARG A 18 -6.81 -5.58 -0.94
N ILE A 19 -7.40 -4.68 -0.16
CA ILE A 19 -6.90 -4.30 1.17
C ILE A 19 -6.76 -5.54 2.09
N PRO A 20 -7.77 -6.42 2.24
CA PRO A 20 -7.64 -7.62 3.07
C PRO A 20 -6.51 -8.55 2.63
N VAL A 21 -6.28 -8.68 1.33
CA VAL A 21 -5.19 -9.50 0.77
C VAL A 21 -3.83 -8.92 1.17
N GLY A 22 -3.65 -7.62 1.00
CA GLY A 22 -2.42 -6.93 1.40
C GLY A 22 -2.15 -7.03 2.91
N ARG A 23 -3.18 -6.84 3.74
CA ARG A 23 -3.07 -7.00 5.20
C ARG A 23 -2.75 -8.43 5.61
N ALA A 24 -3.35 -9.43 4.96
CA ALA A 24 -3.04 -10.83 5.20
C ALA A 24 -1.57 -11.14 4.88
N ALA A 25 -1.05 -10.65 3.75
CA ALA A 25 0.35 -10.81 3.38
C ALA A 25 1.30 -10.20 4.44
N VAL A 26 0.99 -8.98 4.93
CA VAL A 26 1.78 -8.35 6.01
C VAL A 26 1.74 -9.17 7.30
N ALA A 27 0.60 -9.76 7.64
CA ALA A 27 0.48 -10.63 8.81
C ALA A 27 1.31 -11.92 8.66
N GLN A 28 1.34 -12.53 7.47
CA GLN A 28 2.15 -13.72 7.19
C GLN A 28 3.65 -13.40 7.23
N MET A 29 4.07 -12.27 6.65
CA MET A 29 5.44 -11.75 6.77
C MET A 29 5.85 -11.62 8.24
N ARG A 30 5.00 -11.02 9.07
CA ARG A 30 5.22 -10.88 10.52
C ARG A 30 5.31 -12.24 11.24
N ALA A 31 4.58 -13.24 10.77
CA ALA A 31 4.60 -14.59 11.32
C ALA A 31 5.81 -15.44 10.87
N GLY A 32 6.72 -14.89 10.06
CA GLY A 32 7.91 -15.58 9.60
C GLY A 32 7.75 -16.30 8.26
N HIS A 33 6.79 -15.86 7.43
CA HIS A 33 6.61 -16.34 6.06
C HIS A 33 7.13 -15.29 5.07
N PRO A 34 8.44 -15.25 4.77
CA PRO A 34 9.03 -14.17 4.00
C PRO A 34 8.59 -14.14 2.52
N ALA A 35 8.13 -15.26 1.97
CA ALA A 35 7.65 -15.33 0.59
C ALA A 35 6.38 -14.48 0.36
N ASP A 36 5.60 -14.19 1.41
CA ASP A 36 4.39 -13.38 1.32
C ASP A 36 4.66 -11.91 0.95
N VAL A 37 5.92 -11.47 1.00
CA VAL A 37 6.31 -10.14 0.47
C VAL A 37 5.96 -9.98 -1.01
N PHE A 38 5.95 -11.07 -1.80
CA PHE A 38 5.58 -11.01 -3.22
C PHE A 38 4.07 -10.80 -3.40
N ALA A 39 3.25 -11.45 -2.58
CA ALA A 39 1.80 -11.21 -2.58
C ALA A 39 1.46 -9.76 -2.16
N LEU A 40 2.19 -9.24 -1.15
CA LEU A 40 2.09 -7.83 -0.78
C LEU A 40 2.45 -6.92 -1.98
N LYS A 41 3.59 -7.18 -2.62
CA LYS A 41 4.06 -6.37 -3.77
C LYS A 41 3.05 -6.32 -4.90
N ASP A 42 2.42 -7.44 -5.26
CA ASP A 42 1.40 -7.48 -6.29
C ASP A 42 0.21 -6.57 -5.95
N VAL A 43 -0.22 -6.57 -4.68
CA VAL A 43 -1.29 -5.69 -4.19
C VAL A 43 -0.90 -4.22 -4.27
N VAL A 44 0.21 -3.81 -3.66
CA VAL A 44 0.62 -2.39 -3.67
C VAL A 44 0.94 -1.90 -5.08
N HIS A 45 1.59 -2.70 -5.92
CA HIS A 45 1.92 -2.34 -7.29
C HIS A 45 0.65 -2.15 -8.15
N GLY A 46 -0.32 -3.05 -8.03
CA GLY A 46 -1.59 -2.95 -8.75
C GLY A 46 -2.38 -1.68 -8.39
N ILE A 47 -2.55 -1.41 -7.09
CA ILE A 47 -3.27 -0.22 -6.61
C ILE A 47 -2.53 1.06 -7.03
N LYS A 48 -1.20 1.08 -6.90
CA LYS A 48 -0.35 2.20 -7.32
C LYS A 48 -0.54 2.55 -8.80
N GLY A 49 -0.44 1.55 -9.68
CA GLY A 49 -0.56 1.75 -11.12
C GLY A 49 -1.92 2.31 -11.52
N GLU A 50 -3.00 1.74 -10.97
CA GLU A 50 -4.35 2.24 -11.23
C GLU A 50 -4.57 3.66 -10.68
N ALA A 51 -4.11 3.95 -9.45
CA ALA A 51 -4.20 5.28 -8.86
C ALA A 51 -3.44 6.35 -9.68
N GLN A 52 -2.28 6.00 -10.24
CA GLN A 52 -1.50 6.88 -11.13
C GLN A 52 -2.25 7.18 -12.42
N LEU A 53 -2.84 6.15 -13.06
CA LEU A 53 -3.64 6.32 -14.29
C LEU A 53 -4.84 7.23 -14.06
N LEU A 54 -5.49 7.10 -12.89
CA LEU A 54 -6.65 7.91 -12.51
C LEU A 54 -6.29 9.26 -11.87
N ARG A 55 -4.98 9.57 -11.75
CA ARG A 55 -4.46 10.81 -11.14
C ARG A 55 -4.92 11.03 -9.70
N LEU A 56 -5.17 9.95 -8.96
CA LEU A 56 -5.52 9.95 -7.54
C LEU A 56 -4.24 10.12 -6.70
N ARG A 57 -3.71 11.35 -6.70
CA ARG A 57 -2.35 11.67 -6.23
C ARG A 57 -2.04 11.14 -4.83
N SER A 58 -2.88 11.40 -3.83
CA SER A 58 -2.60 10.94 -2.46
C SER A 58 -2.51 9.41 -2.35
N CYS A 59 -3.39 8.69 -3.05
CA CYS A 59 -3.37 7.22 -3.07
C CYS A 59 -2.10 6.71 -3.77
N ALA A 60 -1.78 7.26 -4.94
CA ALA A 60 -0.58 6.90 -5.68
C ALA A 60 0.70 7.15 -4.87
N THR A 61 0.81 8.29 -4.19
CA THR A 61 1.98 8.62 -3.35
C THR A 61 2.13 7.66 -2.17
N LEU A 62 1.02 7.35 -1.48
CA LEU A 62 1.05 6.41 -0.36
C LEU A 62 1.48 5.00 -0.82
N MET A 63 0.92 4.52 -1.93
CA MET A 63 1.25 3.20 -2.48
C MET A 63 2.66 3.14 -3.07
N GLU A 64 3.18 4.25 -3.62
CA GLU A 64 4.57 4.35 -4.04
C GLU A 64 5.54 4.21 -2.85
N ALA A 65 5.26 4.85 -1.71
CA ALA A 65 6.06 4.70 -0.50
C ALA A 65 5.98 3.26 0.05
N ALA A 66 4.79 2.65 0.05
CA ALA A 66 4.60 1.27 0.47
C ALA A 66 5.32 0.26 -0.44
N ASP A 67 5.26 0.46 -1.77
CA ASP A 67 5.97 -0.34 -2.77
C ASP A 67 7.49 -0.24 -2.59
N LYS A 68 8.03 0.94 -2.29
CA LYS A 68 9.47 1.10 -1.99
C LYS A 68 9.90 0.28 -0.77
N LEU A 69 9.12 0.32 0.31
CA LEU A 69 9.40 -0.50 1.49
C LEU A 69 9.29 -2.00 1.16
N ALA A 70 8.22 -2.41 0.49
CA ALA A 70 8.02 -3.80 0.07
C ALA A 70 9.17 -4.33 -0.81
N ASN A 71 9.74 -3.48 -1.67
CA ASN A 71 10.92 -3.83 -2.46
C ASN A 71 12.18 -4.05 -1.61
N VAL A 72 12.41 -3.22 -0.58
CA VAL A 72 13.54 -3.43 0.35
C VAL A 72 13.35 -4.73 1.14
N LEU A 73 12.12 -5.03 1.56
CA LEU A 73 11.79 -6.23 2.32
C LEU A 73 11.93 -7.54 1.52
N VAL A 74 12.22 -7.49 0.22
CA VAL A 74 12.59 -8.70 -0.55
C VAL A 74 13.90 -9.29 -0.01
N ASP A 75 14.87 -8.43 0.29
CA ASP A 75 16.22 -8.81 0.70
C ASP A 75 16.55 -8.41 2.16
N ALA A 76 15.60 -7.79 2.87
CA ALA A 76 15.75 -7.32 4.24
C ALA A 76 14.83 -8.05 5.24
N PRO A 77 15.18 -8.08 6.53
CA PRO A 77 14.32 -8.67 7.56
C PRO A 77 12.95 -7.98 7.66
N HIS A 78 11.90 -8.78 7.86
CA HIS A 78 10.52 -8.29 8.06
C HIS A 78 10.30 -7.85 9.50
N THR A 79 10.91 -6.73 9.88
CA THR A 79 10.84 -6.21 11.25
C THR A 79 9.41 -5.85 11.65
N GLN A 80 9.12 -5.88 12.96
CA GLN A 80 7.82 -5.46 13.49
C GLN A 80 7.46 -4.03 13.07
N GLU A 81 8.46 -3.15 13.05
CA GLU A 81 8.33 -1.76 12.62
C GLU A 81 7.95 -1.65 11.13
N ALA A 82 8.58 -2.43 10.25
CA ALA A 82 8.25 -2.45 8.82
C ALA A 82 6.84 -2.97 8.55
N CYS A 83 6.46 -4.08 9.20
CA CYS A 83 5.10 -4.60 9.10
C CYS A 83 4.07 -3.59 9.64
N ALA A 84 4.35 -2.89 10.75
CA ALA A 84 3.46 -1.87 11.31
C ALA A 84 3.31 -0.65 10.40
N ALA A 85 4.40 -0.20 9.75
CA ALA A 85 4.34 0.91 8.79
C ALA A 85 3.46 0.56 7.57
N LEU A 86 3.60 -0.67 7.04
CA LEU A 86 2.74 -1.18 5.96
C LEU A 86 1.28 -1.30 6.37
N GLU A 87 0.99 -1.79 7.58
CA GLU A 87 -0.37 -1.81 8.12
C GLU A 87 -0.96 -0.40 8.25
N GLY A 88 -0.16 0.57 8.71
CA GLY A 88 -0.55 1.98 8.76
C GLY A 88 -0.95 2.54 7.39
N ALA A 89 -0.23 2.15 6.33
CA ALA A 89 -0.58 2.51 4.96
C ALA A 89 -1.93 1.90 4.54
N PHE A 90 -2.21 0.63 4.87
CA PHE A 90 -3.50 0.01 4.56
C PHE A 90 -4.66 0.62 5.34
N VAL A 91 -4.48 0.99 6.61
CA VAL A 91 -5.50 1.73 7.38
C VAL A 91 -5.80 3.08 6.71
N LYS A 92 -4.76 3.76 6.22
CA LYS A 92 -4.95 5.04 5.51
C LYS A 92 -5.66 4.84 4.17
N LEU A 93 -5.35 3.77 3.45
CA LEU A 93 -6.00 3.41 2.20
C LEU A 93 -7.48 3.03 2.39
N GLU A 94 -7.81 2.27 3.43
CA GLU A 94 -9.18 1.93 3.81
C GLU A 94 -10.02 3.19 4.05
N ARG A 95 -9.44 4.19 4.71
CA ARG A 95 -10.08 5.49 4.89
C ARG A 95 -10.35 6.21 3.56
N MET A 96 -9.41 6.18 2.61
CA MET A 96 -9.62 6.75 1.27
C MET A 96 -10.75 6.05 0.51
N VAL A 97 -10.81 4.72 0.62
CA VAL A 97 -11.89 3.91 0.02
C VAL A 97 -13.24 4.32 0.60
N ALA A 98 -13.35 4.45 1.92
CA ALA A 98 -14.59 4.84 2.59
C ALA A 98 -15.03 6.27 2.24
N GLU A 99 -14.09 7.21 2.16
CA GLU A 99 -14.36 8.62 1.85
C GLU A 99 -14.40 8.91 0.34
N ARG A 100 -14.11 7.91 -0.51
CA ARG A 100 -14.00 8.03 -1.99
C ARG A 100 -13.09 9.16 -2.46
N THR A 101 -12.07 9.50 -1.67
CA THR A 101 -11.24 10.68 -1.88
C THR A 101 -9.81 10.50 -1.39
N GLY A 102 -8.92 11.36 -1.86
CA GLY A 102 -7.59 11.48 -1.28
C GLY A 102 -7.65 12.18 0.08
N VAL A 103 -6.97 11.61 1.07
CA VAL A 103 -6.71 12.25 2.37
C VAL A 103 -5.24 12.64 2.50
N SER A 104 -4.87 13.39 3.55
CA SER A 104 -3.45 13.65 3.85
C SER A 104 -2.75 12.34 4.23
N VAL A 105 -1.57 12.14 3.63
CA VAL A 105 -0.72 10.95 3.76
C VAL A 105 0.69 11.28 4.25
N ASP A 106 0.98 12.54 4.55
CA ASP A 106 2.35 13.01 4.80
C ASP A 106 3.00 12.26 5.95
N ARG A 107 2.23 11.97 7.01
CA ARG A 107 2.70 11.19 8.16
C ARG A 107 3.03 9.75 7.77
N GLU A 108 2.14 9.07 7.05
CA GLU A 108 2.32 7.67 6.68
C GLU A 108 3.46 7.50 5.66
N VAL A 109 3.58 8.43 4.71
CA VAL A 109 4.69 8.47 3.74
C VAL A 109 6.01 8.69 4.47
N ALA A 110 6.09 9.68 5.37
CA ALA A 110 7.31 9.93 6.14
C ALA A 110 7.73 8.71 6.98
N GLU A 111 6.76 7.99 7.57
CA GLU A 111 7.03 6.78 8.33
C GLU A 111 7.56 5.64 7.44
N LEU A 112 6.91 5.38 6.30
CA LEU A 112 7.37 4.37 5.33
C LEU A 112 8.77 4.69 4.81
N GLU A 113 9.06 5.95 4.50
CA GLU A 113 10.37 6.40 4.03
C GLU A 113 11.44 6.27 5.12
N ARG A 114 11.11 6.64 6.36
CA ARG A 114 12.00 6.48 7.52
C ARG A 114 12.39 5.01 7.73
N VAL A 115 11.41 4.10 7.70
CA VAL A 115 11.66 2.66 7.87
C VAL A 115 12.39 2.07 6.66
N THR A 116 12.06 2.52 5.45
CA THR A 116 12.80 2.13 4.24
C THR A 116 14.28 2.52 4.37
N ALA A 117 14.56 3.72 4.88
CA ALA A 117 15.93 4.20 5.05
C ALA A 117 16.69 3.43 6.15
N SER A 118 16.04 3.00 7.23
CA SER A 118 16.69 2.23 8.30
C SER A 118 17.04 0.79 7.92
N LEU A 119 16.40 0.25 6.89
CA LEU A 119 16.60 -1.11 6.39
C LEU A 119 17.56 -1.20 5.20
N ARG A 120 17.95 -0.07 4.62
CA ARG A 120 18.98 -0.04 3.57
C ARG A 120 20.37 -0.18 4.20
N PRO A 121 21.25 -1.04 3.64
CA PRO A 121 22.63 -1.16 4.10
C PRO A 121 23.45 0.11 3.88
#